data_AF-A0A9D6ZSR9-F1
#
_entry.id   AF-A0A9D6ZSR9-F1
#
_cell.length_a   1.000
_cell.length_b   1.000
_cell.length_c   1.000
_cell.angle_alpha   90.00
_cell.angle_beta   90.00
_cell.angle_gamma   90.00
#
_symmetry.space_group_name_H-M   'P 1'
#
loop_
_entity.id
_entity.type
_entity.pdbx_description
1 polymer ?
#
loop_
_entity_poly.entity_id
_entity_poly.type
_entity_poly.pdbx_seq_one_letter_code
_entity_poly.pdbx_strand_id
1 'polypeptide(L)'
;MGSANRRKYLIDIRTQGPFLLKAGSICAAGTLLLCVLLYYLADEEIARNFYSVHLRIRNTWQILLPAVLISGGISFFLTIAAILYLALRESHRLGGPIYKFNILFARLESGNFAADFHFRRGDLLYAMGESYRAALQANRDRIAAVQELADSADSLAHDLRSKFLLIPLPPEERSVLDKTAETILRLREASLAFDKGTA
;
A
#
# COMPACT_ATOMS: atom_id res chain seq x y z
N MET A 1 -0.15 -12.84 -33.18
CA MET A 1 -0.17 -13.98 -32.25
C MET A 1 -0.52 -13.45 -30.87
N GLY A 2 -1.70 -13.83 -30.36
CA GLY A 2 -2.30 -13.26 -29.15
C GLY A 2 -1.54 -13.65 -27.88
N SER A 3 -1.14 -12.65 -27.09
CA SER A 3 -0.60 -12.91 -25.76
C SER A 3 -1.73 -13.37 -24.86
N ALA A 4 -1.68 -14.65 -24.48
CA ALA A 4 -2.57 -15.22 -23.48
C ALA A 4 -2.38 -14.44 -22.17
N ASN A 5 -3.35 -13.58 -21.88
CA ASN A 5 -3.42 -12.78 -20.67
C ASN A 5 -3.72 -13.73 -19.49
N ARG A 6 -2.69 -14.41 -18.98
CA ARG A 6 -2.78 -15.29 -17.79
C ARG A 6 -3.05 -14.42 -16.56
N ARG A 7 -4.32 -14.12 -16.30
CA ARG A 7 -4.78 -13.54 -15.04
C ARG A 7 -4.57 -14.58 -13.94
N LYS A 8 -3.45 -14.51 -13.23
CA LYS A 8 -3.26 -15.23 -11.97
C LYS A 8 -4.05 -14.49 -10.88
N TYR A 9 -5.25 -14.99 -10.56
CA TYR A 9 -6.11 -14.51 -9.48
C TYR A 9 -5.65 -14.96 -8.08
N LEU A 10 -4.37 -15.28 -7.91
CA LEU A 10 -3.78 -15.61 -6.62
C LEU A 10 -2.41 -14.95 -6.61
N ILE A 11 -2.36 -13.71 -6.11
CA ILE A 11 -1.13 -12.89 -6.12
C ILE A 11 -0.34 -13.13 -4.83
N ASP A 12 -1.01 -13.38 -3.69
CA ASP A 12 -0.34 -13.91 -2.49
C ASP A 12 -1.34 -14.47 -1.46
N ILE A 13 -1.45 -15.79 -1.35
CA ILE A 13 -2.37 -16.44 -0.38
C ILE A 13 -1.93 -16.25 1.08
N ARG A 14 -0.64 -15.90 1.30
CA ARG A 14 -0.04 -15.81 2.63
C ARG A 14 -0.48 -14.57 3.42
N THR A 15 -0.80 -13.48 2.73
CA THR A 15 -1.30 -12.25 3.36
C THR A 15 -2.83 -12.14 3.30
N GLN A 16 -3.46 -12.68 2.26
CA GLN A 16 -4.92 -12.63 2.08
C GLN A 16 -5.66 -13.66 2.95
N GLY A 17 -5.09 -14.85 3.19
CA GLY A 17 -5.73 -15.94 3.92
C GLY A 17 -6.19 -15.56 5.34
N PRO A 18 -5.33 -14.98 6.20
CA PRO A 18 -5.73 -14.58 7.55
C PRO A 18 -6.83 -13.51 7.57
N PHE A 19 -6.81 -12.58 6.61
CA PHE A 19 -7.86 -11.56 6.49
C PHE A 19 -9.21 -12.18 6.08
N LEU A 20 -9.19 -13.05 5.05
CA LEU A 20 -10.38 -13.76 4.58
C LEU A 20 -10.98 -14.67 5.65
N LEU A 21 -10.14 -15.36 6.43
CA LEU A 21 -10.59 -16.18 7.56
C LEU A 21 -11.26 -15.35 8.65
N LYS A 22 -10.68 -14.20 9.01
CA LYS A 22 -11.28 -13.28 10.00
C LYS A 22 -12.60 -12.68 9.51
N ALA A 23 -12.65 -12.24 8.26
CA ALA A 23 -13.89 -11.71 7.67
C ALA A 23 -14.97 -12.80 7.60
N GLY A 24 -14.61 -13.98 7.10
CA GLY A 24 -15.51 -15.13 7.04
C GLY A 24 -16.02 -15.58 8.41
N SER A 25 -15.17 -15.60 9.44
CA SER A 25 -15.58 -16.00 10.79
C SER A 25 -16.53 -15.00 11.44
N ILE A 26 -16.31 -13.69 11.26
CA ILE A 26 -17.22 -12.65 11.75
C ILE A 26 -18.58 -12.78 11.07
N CYS A 27 -18.62 -12.96 9.75
CA CYS A 27 -19.87 -13.11 9.00
C CYS A 27 -20.60 -14.40 9.33
N ALA A 28 -19.86 -15.49 9.53
CA ALA A 28 -20.42 -16.76 9.98
C ALA A 28 -21.08 -16.60 11.36
N ALA A 29 -20.37 -15.99 12.32
CA ALA A 29 -20.89 -15.74 13.66
C ALA A 29 -22.15 -14.84 13.63
N GLY A 30 -22.12 -13.77 12.85
CA GLY A 30 -23.27 -12.87 12.68
C GLY A 30 -24.49 -13.55 12.08
N THR A 31 -24.29 -14.40 11.06
CA THR A 31 -25.39 -15.16 10.45
C THR A 31 -25.97 -16.19 11.40
N LEU A 32 -25.12 -16.90 12.15
CA LEU A 32 -25.58 -17.85 13.16
C LEU A 32 -26.38 -17.15 14.26
N LEU A 33 -25.89 -16.02 14.76
CA LEU A 33 -26.59 -15.21 15.76
C LEU A 33 -27.95 -14.73 15.24
N LEU A 34 -28.02 -14.28 13.98
CA LEU A 34 -29.27 -13.88 13.34
C LEU A 34 -30.24 -15.05 13.23
N CYS A 35 -29.78 -16.24 12.84
CA CYS A 35 -30.62 -17.45 12.77
C CYS A 35 -31.20 -17.80 14.14
N VAL A 36 -30.38 -17.74 15.19
CA VAL A 36 -30.83 -17.97 16.58
C VAL A 36 -31.87 -16.95 16.99
N LEU A 37 -31.63 -15.66 16.72
CA LEU A 37 -32.57 -14.58 17.07
C LEU A 37 -33.91 -14.75 16.33
N LEU A 38 -33.87 -15.02 15.02
CA LEU A 38 -35.06 -15.26 14.21
C LEU A 38 -35.83 -16.49 14.67
N TYR A 39 -35.14 -17.55 15.09
CA TYR A 39 -35.78 -18.73 15.67
C TYR A 39 -36.57 -18.36 16.93
N TYR A 40 -35.95 -17.64 17.88
CA TYR A 40 -36.64 -17.24 19.12
C TYR A 40 -37.83 -16.32 18.83
N LEU A 41 -37.67 -15.33 17.95
CA LEU A 41 -38.75 -14.39 17.62
C LEU A 41 -39.93 -15.10 16.91
N ALA A 42 -39.62 -16.00 15.98
CA ALA A 42 -40.64 -16.75 15.25
C ALA A 42 -41.35 -17.79 16.14
N ASP A 43 -40.63 -18.44 17.05
CA ASP A 43 -41.23 -19.38 18.02
C ASP A 43 -42.22 -18.65 18.94
N GLU A 44 -41.84 -17.48 19.46
CA GLU A 44 -42.69 -16.65 20.32
C GLU A 44 -43.95 -16.15 19.58
N GLU A 45 -43.79 -15.68 18.34
CA GLU A 45 -44.89 -15.15 17.53
C GLU A 45 -45.87 -16.24 17.09
N ILE A 46 -45.36 -17.40 16.71
CA ILE A 46 -46.17 -18.59 16.41
C ILE A 46 -46.92 -19.02 17.68
N ALA A 47 -46.23 -19.17 18.82
CA ALA A 47 -46.87 -19.56 20.07
C ALA A 47 -48.02 -18.63 20.48
N ARG A 48 -47.84 -17.30 20.37
CA ARG A 48 -48.90 -16.31 20.66
C ARG A 48 -50.10 -16.45 19.73
N ASN A 49 -49.87 -16.51 18.42
CA ASN A 49 -50.96 -16.54 17.43
C ASN A 49 -51.74 -17.87 17.46
N PHE A 50 -51.08 -19.00 17.70
CA PHE A 50 -51.74 -20.30 17.84
C PHE A 50 -52.39 -20.55 19.20
N TYR A 51 -52.13 -19.73 20.23
CA TYR A 51 -52.93 -19.76 21.45
C TYR A 51 -54.31 -19.09 21.26
N SER A 52 -54.38 -18.07 20.39
CA SER A 52 -55.60 -17.31 20.12
C SER A 52 -56.62 -18.07 19.26
N VAL A 53 -56.13 -18.91 18.34
CA VAL A 53 -56.92 -19.85 17.55
C VAL A 53 -56.82 -21.20 18.26
N HIS A 54 -57.89 -21.86 18.67
CA HIS A 54 -57.86 -23.10 19.50
C HIS A 54 -57.22 -24.35 18.82
N LEU A 55 -56.25 -24.18 17.93
CA LEU A 55 -55.45 -25.20 17.28
C LEU A 55 -54.18 -25.46 18.10
N ARG A 56 -54.25 -26.48 18.95
CA ARG A 56 -53.11 -26.97 19.74
C ARG A 56 -52.07 -27.63 18.82
N ILE A 57 -51.19 -26.84 18.20
CA ILE A 57 -50.02 -27.37 17.50
C ILE A 57 -49.10 -27.99 18.54
N ARG A 58 -48.93 -29.31 18.47
CA ARG A 58 -48.20 -30.08 19.48
C ARG A 58 -46.68 -30.00 19.34
N ASN A 59 -46.14 -29.41 18.26
CA ASN A 59 -44.68 -29.29 18.05
C ASN A 59 -44.30 -28.14 17.08
N THR A 60 -44.26 -26.88 17.54
CA THR A 60 -43.76 -25.72 16.76
C THR A 60 -42.35 -25.95 16.22
N TRP A 61 -41.48 -26.55 17.04
CA TRP A 61 -40.11 -26.94 16.66
C TRP A 61 -40.02 -27.77 15.37
N GLN A 62 -40.96 -28.68 15.12
CA GLN A 62 -40.92 -29.57 13.95
C GLN A 62 -41.17 -28.83 12.62
N ILE A 63 -41.83 -27.68 12.68
CA ILE A 63 -42.15 -26.85 11.51
C ILE A 63 -41.11 -25.74 11.36
N LEU A 64 -40.75 -25.10 12.48
CA LEU A 64 -39.88 -23.92 12.47
C LEU A 64 -38.41 -24.28 12.27
N LEU A 65 -37.92 -25.36 12.88
CA LEU A 65 -36.51 -25.74 12.78
C LEU A 65 -36.06 -26.02 11.34
N PRO A 66 -36.76 -26.83 10.52
CA PRO A 66 -36.35 -27.08 9.15
C PRO A 66 -36.37 -25.80 8.31
N ALA A 67 -37.37 -24.94 8.52
CA ALA A 67 -37.50 -23.67 7.81
C ALA A 67 -36.32 -22.74 8.14
N VAL A 68 -35.95 -22.60 9.41
CA VAL A 68 -34.80 -21.79 9.85
C VAL A 68 -33.47 -22.39 9.39
N LEU A 69 -33.31 -23.71 9.44
CA LEU A 69 -32.08 -24.37 8.97
C LEU A 69 -31.90 -24.22 7.45
N ILE A 70 -32.96 -24.40 6.66
CA ILE A 70 -32.88 -24.27 5.20
C ILE A 70 -32.64 -22.80 4.81
N SER A 71 -33.46 -21.88 5.32
CA SER A 71 -33.34 -20.45 4.99
C SER A 71 -32.05 -19.83 5.54
N GLY A 72 -31.68 -20.16 6.78
CA GLY A 72 -30.44 -19.73 7.42
C GLY A 72 -29.21 -20.33 6.74
N GLY A 73 -29.24 -21.61 6.39
CA GLY A 73 -28.17 -22.27 5.65
C GLY A 73 -27.93 -21.66 4.27
N ILE A 74 -28.99 -21.45 3.48
CA ILE A 74 -28.90 -20.77 2.18
C ILE A 74 -28.34 -19.35 2.35
N SER A 75 -28.87 -18.60 3.32
CA SER A 75 -28.42 -17.23 3.60
C SER A 75 -26.95 -17.19 4.03
N PHE A 76 -26.50 -18.15 4.84
CA PHE A 76 -25.12 -18.29 5.28
C PHE A 76 -24.17 -18.52 4.11
N PHE A 77 -24.45 -19.51 3.26
CA PHE A 77 -23.60 -19.80 2.11
C PHE A 77 -23.55 -18.64 1.11
N LEU A 78 -24.69 -18.01 0.82
CA LEU A 78 -24.74 -16.85 -0.08
C LEU A 78 -23.96 -15.66 0.49
N THR A 79 -24.13 -15.35 1.77
CA THR A 79 -23.46 -14.21 2.41
C THR A 79 -21.96 -14.43 2.46
N ILE A 80 -21.50 -15.61 2.87
CA ILE A 80 -20.07 -15.94 2.89
C ILE A 80 -19.48 -15.90 1.48
N ALA A 81 -20.15 -16.51 0.50
CA ALA A 81 -19.68 -16.50 -0.88
C ALA A 81 -19.56 -15.06 -1.44
N ALA A 82 -20.56 -14.22 -1.19
CA ALA A 82 -20.56 -12.82 -1.62
C ALA A 82 -19.41 -12.03 -0.98
N ILE A 83 -19.18 -12.21 0.32
CA ILE A 83 -18.13 -11.49 1.06
C ILE A 83 -16.75 -11.96 0.64
N LEU A 84 -16.52 -13.28 0.52
CA LEU A 84 -15.26 -13.81 0.03
C LEU A 84 -14.97 -13.33 -1.39
N TYR A 85 -15.98 -13.33 -2.27
CA TYR A 85 -15.86 -12.80 -3.62
C TYR A 85 -15.46 -11.31 -3.63
N LEU A 86 -16.14 -10.48 -2.84
CA LEU A 86 -15.85 -9.05 -2.76
C LEU A 86 -14.45 -8.79 -2.16
N ALA A 87 -14.11 -9.48 -1.08
CA ALA A 87 -12.81 -9.37 -0.42
C ALA A 87 -11.66 -9.77 -1.34
N LEU A 88 -11.79 -10.87 -2.08
CA LEU A 88 -10.81 -11.28 -3.09
C LEU A 88 -10.69 -10.23 -4.19
N ARG A 89 -11.81 -9.76 -4.73
CA ARG A 89 -11.84 -8.74 -5.78
C ARG A 89 -11.14 -7.46 -5.37
N GLU A 90 -11.43 -6.93 -4.18
CA GLU A 90 -10.79 -5.70 -3.70
C GLU A 90 -9.32 -5.92 -3.32
N SER A 91 -8.98 -7.07 -2.73
CA SER A 91 -7.58 -7.39 -2.43
C SER A 91 -6.70 -7.46 -3.70
N HIS A 92 -7.25 -7.96 -4.81
CA HIS A 92 -6.55 -7.93 -6.09
C HIS A 92 -6.28 -6.52 -6.63
N ARG A 93 -7.22 -5.59 -6.41
CA ARG A 93 -7.04 -4.19 -6.84
C ARG A 93 -5.96 -3.48 -6.04
N LEU A 94 -5.70 -3.92 -4.81
CA LEU A 94 -4.65 -3.41 -3.93
C LEU A 94 -3.26 -3.98 -4.23
N GLY A 95 -3.16 -5.28 -4.53
CA GLY A 95 -1.88 -5.97 -4.63
C GLY A 95 -0.91 -5.38 -5.66
N GLY A 96 -1.42 -5.02 -6.84
CA GLY A 96 -0.59 -4.42 -7.91
C GLY A 96 0.02 -3.07 -7.49
N PRO A 97 -0.79 -2.10 -7.06
CA PRO A 97 -0.30 -0.82 -6.53
C PRO A 97 0.67 -0.95 -5.35
N ILE A 98 0.41 -1.83 -4.39
CA ILE A 98 1.31 -2.06 -3.24
C ILE A 98 2.66 -2.61 -3.71
N TYR A 99 2.67 -3.60 -4.60
CA TYR A 99 3.91 -4.15 -5.15
C TYR A 99 4.73 -3.08 -5.87
N LYS A 100 4.07 -2.20 -6.65
CA LYS A 100 4.74 -1.05 -7.27
C LYS A 100 5.38 -0.14 -6.22
N PHE A 101 4.70 0.17 -5.12
CA PHE A 101 5.27 0.99 -4.05
C PHE A 101 6.52 0.36 -3.43
N ASN A 102 6.56 -0.96 -3.23
CA ASN A 102 7.77 -1.61 -2.73
C ASN A 102 8.97 -1.40 -3.67
N ILE A 103 8.76 -1.47 -4.99
CA ILE A 103 9.81 -1.18 -5.98
C ILE A 103 10.21 0.29 -5.90
N LEU A 104 9.25 1.20 -5.80
CA LEU A 104 9.51 2.64 -5.71
C LEU A 104 10.29 3.01 -4.45
N PHE A 105 9.95 2.42 -3.30
CA PHE A 105 10.69 2.63 -2.06
C PHE A 105 12.12 2.07 -2.13
N ALA A 106 12.32 0.91 -2.76
CA ALA A 106 13.66 0.37 -2.99
C ALA A 106 14.50 1.28 -3.91
N ARG A 107 13.89 1.88 -4.94
CA ARG A 107 14.54 2.89 -5.79
C ARG A 107 14.93 4.13 -4.97
N LEU A 108 14.02 4.62 -4.13
CA LEU A 108 14.30 5.75 -3.24
C LEU A 108 15.44 5.44 -2.25
N GLU A 109 15.47 4.24 -1.68
CA GLU A 109 16.56 3.78 -0.81
C GLU A 109 17.91 3.76 -1.54
N SER A 110 17.92 3.40 -2.83
CA SER A 110 19.13 3.48 -3.67
C SER A 110 19.52 4.92 -4.09
N GLY A 111 18.80 5.94 -3.61
CA GLY A 111 19.01 7.34 -3.99
C GLY A 111 18.49 7.69 -5.38
N ASN A 112 17.62 6.87 -5.98
CA ASN A 112 17.02 7.17 -7.29
C ASN A 112 15.71 7.94 -7.11
N PHE A 113 15.74 9.23 -7.46
CA PHE A 113 14.59 10.13 -7.40
C PHE A 113 13.83 10.29 -8.72
N ALA A 114 14.00 9.35 -9.66
CA ALA A 114 13.28 9.38 -10.93
C ALA A 114 11.76 9.30 -10.72
N ALA A 115 11.05 10.29 -11.27
CA ALA A 115 9.60 10.41 -11.22
C ALA A 115 8.91 9.72 -12.42
N ASP A 116 9.55 8.70 -13.01
CA ASP A 116 9.24 8.08 -14.31
C ASP A 116 8.14 6.99 -14.24
N PHE A 117 7.25 7.06 -13.26
CA PHE A 117 6.20 6.07 -13.04
C PHE A 117 4.81 6.70 -13.02
N HIS A 118 3.79 5.89 -13.37
CA HIS A 118 2.40 6.30 -13.32
C HIS A 118 1.49 5.21 -12.71
N PHE A 119 0.56 5.64 -11.87
CA PHE A 119 -0.56 4.82 -11.39
C PHE A 119 -1.77 5.08 -12.27
N ARG A 120 -2.59 4.06 -12.54
CA ARG A 120 -3.78 4.26 -13.36
C ARG A 120 -4.82 5.04 -12.54
N ARG A 121 -5.59 5.94 -13.16
CA ARG A 121 -6.64 6.73 -12.47
C ARG A 121 -7.69 5.91 -11.71
N GLY A 122 -7.86 4.62 -12.06
CA GLY A 122 -8.77 3.69 -11.37
C GLY A 122 -8.13 2.86 -10.25
N ASP A 123 -6.82 3.01 -10.02
CA ASP A 123 -6.10 2.33 -8.96
C ASP A 123 -6.41 3.00 -7.61
N LEU A 124 -6.63 2.20 -6.55
CA LEU A 124 -6.98 2.74 -5.24
C LEU A 124 -5.92 3.70 -4.67
N LEU A 125 -4.64 3.43 -4.97
CA LEU A 125 -3.51 4.22 -4.49
C LEU A 125 -3.07 5.32 -5.47
N TYR A 126 -3.90 5.69 -6.45
CA TYR A 126 -3.57 6.72 -7.44
C TYR A 126 -3.12 8.03 -6.77
N ALA A 127 -3.93 8.56 -5.84
CA ALA A 127 -3.61 9.81 -5.16
C ALA A 127 -2.30 9.75 -4.36
N MET A 128 -2.04 8.62 -3.69
CA MET A 128 -0.76 8.39 -3.00
C MET A 128 0.41 8.38 -3.98
N GLY A 129 0.22 7.77 -5.15
CA GLY A 129 1.21 7.75 -6.23
C GLY A 129 1.54 9.13 -6.78
N GLU A 130 0.53 9.99 -6.95
CA GLU A 130 0.73 11.38 -7.37
C GLU A 130 1.49 12.18 -6.30
N SER A 131 1.10 12.06 -5.03
CA SER A 131 1.82 12.72 -3.93
C SER A 131 3.27 12.24 -3.81
N TYR A 132 3.51 10.94 -3.98
CA TYR A 132 4.86 10.38 -4.00
C TYR A 132 5.69 10.90 -5.18
N ARG A 133 5.09 11.02 -6.37
CA ARG A 133 5.76 11.61 -7.54
C ARG A 133 6.14 13.07 -7.28
N ALA A 134 5.24 13.87 -6.73
CA ALA A 134 5.51 15.26 -6.36
C ALA A 134 6.65 15.36 -5.34
N ALA A 135 6.70 14.45 -4.36
CA ALA A 135 7.80 14.39 -3.39
C ALA A 135 9.14 14.04 -4.05
N LEU A 136 9.17 13.07 -4.98
CA LEU A 136 10.39 12.75 -5.73
C LEU A 136 10.87 13.91 -6.58
N GLN A 137 9.97 14.60 -7.27
CA GLN A 137 10.30 15.77 -8.07
C GLN A 137 10.90 16.90 -7.21
N ALA A 138 10.26 17.23 -6.08
CA ALA A 138 10.79 18.24 -5.17
C ALA A 138 12.18 17.88 -4.59
N ASN A 139 12.43 16.60 -4.31
CA ASN A 139 13.77 16.16 -3.86
C ASN A 139 14.79 16.23 -5.00
N ARG A 140 14.42 15.85 -6.22
CA ARG A 140 15.28 15.98 -7.40
C ARG A 140 15.68 17.43 -7.64
N ASP A 141 14.73 18.37 -7.55
CA ASP A 141 15.01 19.79 -7.73
C ASP A 141 15.96 20.33 -6.65
N ARG A 142 15.81 19.87 -5.40
CA ARG A 142 16.74 20.22 -4.30
C ARG A 142 18.14 19.62 -4.51
N ILE A 143 18.24 18.39 -4.98
CA ILE A 143 19.52 17.73 -5.26
C ILE A 143 20.23 18.45 -6.41
N ALA A 144 19.50 18.82 -7.47
CA ALA A 144 20.05 19.61 -8.57
C ALA A 144 20.62 20.94 -8.09
N ALA A 145 19.91 21.64 -7.19
CA ALA A 145 20.41 22.89 -6.59
C ALA A 145 21.68 22.66 -5.75
N VAL A 146 21.77 21.57 -4.99
CA VAL A 146 22.99 21.22 -4.22
C VAL A 146 24.15 20.90 -5.16
N GLN A 147 23.91 20.19 -6.25
CA GLN A 147 24.93 19.88 -7.27
C GLN A 147 25.46 21.15 -7.94
N GLU A 148 24.57 22.07 -8.33
CA GLU A 148 24.95 23.36 -8.92
C GLU A 148 25.82 24.20 -7.96
N LEU A 149 25.46 24.24 -6.67
CA LEU A 149 26.27 24.91 -5.65
C LEU A 149 27.62 24.22 -5.42
N ALA A 150 27.65 22.89 -5.43
CA ALA A 150 28.88 22.12 -5.27
C ALA A 150 29.84 22.32 -6.45
N ASP A 151 29.33 22.28 -7.69
CA ASP A 151 30.12 22.56 -8.90
C ASP A 151 30.63 24.01 -8.91
N SER A 152 29.79 24.97 -8.49
CA SER A 152 30.20 26.37 -8.35
C SER A 152 31.33 26.53 -7.32
N ALA A 153 31.20 25.88 -6.15
CA ALA A 153 32.23 25.90 -5.11
C ALA A 153 33.54 25.26 -5.57
N ASP A 154 33.47 24.15 -6.32
CA ASP A 154 34.65 23.46 -6.88
C ASP A 154 35.38 24.35 -7.89
N SER A 155 34.64 25.02 -8.77
CA SER A 155 35.21 25.96 -9.73
C SER A 155 35.91 27.15 -9.06
N LEU A 156 35.33 27.72 -8.01
CA LEU A 156 35.91 28.81 -7.22
C LEU A 156 37.15 28.37 -6.45
N ALA A 157 37.11 27.18 -5.85
CA ALA A 157 38.26 26.60 -5.15
C ALA A 157 39.43 26.35 -6.11
N HIS A 158 39.13 25.86 -7.32
CA HIS A 158 40.13 25.67 -8.36
C HIS A 158 40.75 26.99 -8.82
N ASP A 159 39.94 28.02 -9.10
CA ASP A 159 40.42 29.36 -9.48
C ASP A 159 41.29 29.99 -8.39
N LEU A 160 40.86 29.97 -7.13
CA LEU A 160 41.67 30.44 -5.99
C LEU A 160 43.01 29.70 -5.91
N ARG A 161 42.99 28.36 -5.97
CA ARG A 161 44.22 27.56 -5.92
C ARG A 161 45.17 27.90 -7.06
N SER A 162 44.64 28.12 -8.26
CA SER A 162 45.42 28.52 -9.44
C SER A 162 46.11 29.88 -9.26
N LYS A 163 45.42 30.86 -8.65
CA LYS A 163 45.95 32.20 -8.41
C LYS A 163 47.03 32.20 -7.32
N PHE A 164 46.82 31.40 -6.28
CA PHE A 164 47.76 31.31 -5.15
C PHE A 164 48.93 30.35 -5.39
N LEU A 165 48.99 29.62 -6.51
CA LEU A 165 50.15 28.80 -6.90
C LEU A 165 51.42 29.63 -7.12
N LEU A 166 51.28 30.92 -7.44
CA LEU A 166 52.38 31.84 -7.72
C LEU A 166 52.76 32.72 -6.52
N ILE A 167 52.01 32.66 -5.41
CA ILE A 167 52.21 33.49 -4.22
C ILE A 167 52.62 32.58 -3.06
N PRO A 168 53.78 32.81 -2.41
CA PRO A 168 54.18 32.04 -1.24
C PRO A 168 53.26 32.34 -0.06
N LEU A 169 52.28 31.46 0.16
CA LEU A 169 51.39 31.49 1.33
C LEU A 169 52.10 30.94 2.58
N PRO A 170 51.84 31.52 3.76
CA PRO A 170 52.17 30.89 5.04
C PRO A 170 51.63 29.46 5.12
N PRO A 171 52.33 28.53 5.80
CA PRO A 171 51.93 27.13 5.88
C PRO A 171 50.53 26.92 6.50
N GLU A 172 50.10 27.81 7.40
CA GLU A 172 48.75 27.76 7.99
C GLU A 172 47.65 28.06 6.96
N GLU A 173 47.81 29.11 6.15
CA GLU A 173 46.85 29.51 5.12
C GLU A 173 46.76 28.45 4.00
N ARG A 174 47.90 27.85 3.64
CA ARG A 174 47.94 26.75 2.65
C ARG A 174 47.20 25.51 3.15
N SER A 175 47.33 25.17 4.44
CA SER A 175 46.62 24.06 5.06
C SER A 175 45.10 24.26 5.07
N VAL A 176 44.64 25.49 5.34
CA VAL A 176 43.21 25.84 5.27
C VAL A 176 42.70 25.71 3.84
N LEU A 177 43.43 26.25 2.86
CA LEU A 177 43.06 26.18 1.44
C LEU A 177 42.92 24.73 0.95
N ASP A 178 43.89 23.88 1.24
CA ASP A 178 43.86 22.47 0.82
C ASP A 178 42.69 21.72 1.51
N LYS A 179 42.42 21.97 2.80
CA LYS A 179 41.27 21.39 3.51
C LYS A 179 39.92 21.85 2.94
N THR A 180 39.81 23.12 2.57
CA THR A 180 38.59 23.65 1.94
C THR A 180 38.35 23.01 0.58
N ALA A 181 39.40 22.88 -0.24
CA ALA A 181 39.31 22.20 -1.53
C ALA A 181 38.90 20.72 -1.37
N GLU A 182 39.50 20.01 -0.40
CA GLU A 182 39.13 18.62 -0.11
C GLU A 182 37.66 18.50 0.34
N THR A 183 37.18 19.41 1.19
CA THR A 183 35.80 19.41 1.68
C THR A 183 34.80 19.64 0.55
N ILE A 184 35.11 20.56 -0.36
CA ILE A 184 34.28 20.86 -1.54
C ILE A 184 34.22 19.65 -2.48
N LEU A 185 35.36 18.98 -2.69
CA LEU A 185 35.42 17.77 -3.53
C LEU A 185 34.58 16.64 -2.94
N ARG A 186 34.65 16.41 -1.61
CA ARG A 186 33.79 15.44 -0.91
C ARG A 186 32.30 15.80 -1.00
N LEU A 187 31.95 17.09 -0.90
CA LEU A 187 30.57 17.55 -1.05
C LEU A 187 30.05 17.25 -2.47
N ARG A 188 30.87 17.51 -3.49
CA ARG A 188 30.56 17.20 -4.89
C ARG A 188 30.35 15.71 -5.09
N GLU A 189 31.27 14.87 -4.64
CA GLU A 189 31.14 13.41 -4.71
C GLU A 189 29.87 12.89 -4.03
N ALA A 190 29.57 13.40 -2.83
CA ALA A 190 28.35 13.06 -2.10
C ALA A 190 27.09 13.48 -2.86
N SER A 191 27.08 14.67 -3.49
CA SER A 191 25.94 15.15 -4.28
C SER A 191 25.68 14.32 -5.54
N LEU A 192 26.73 13.79 -6.18
CA LEU A 192 26.63 12.93 -7.36
C LEU A 192 26.16 11.51 -7.03
N ALA A 193 26.36 11.04 -5.79
CA ALA A 193 25.89 9.73 -5.35
C ALA A 193 24.35 9.60 -5.41
N PHE A 194 23.62 10.72 -5.36
CA PHE A 194 22.15 10.78 -5.44
C PHE A 194 21.58 10.77 -6.87
N ASP A 195 22.43 10.65 -7.91
CA ASP A 195 21.99 10.67 -9.32
C ASP A 195 22.22 9.34 -10.05
N LYS A 196 22.46 8.23 -9.34
CA LYS A 196 22.74 6.90 -9.93
C LYS A 196 21.54 6.23 -10.64
N GLY A 197 20.52 6.98 -11.04
CA GLY A 197 19.26 6.46 -11.57
C GLY A 197 19.09 6.48 -13.09
N THR A 198 20.02 7.06 -13.86
CA THR A 198 19.90 7.21 -15.33
C THR A 198 20.92 6.36 -16.10
N ALA A 199 20.94 5.05 -15.85
CA ALA A 199 21.64 4.07 -16.68
C ALA A 199 20.71 2.90 -17.02
#